data_AF-F2I951-F1
#
_entry.id   AF-F2I951-F1
#
_cell.length_a   1.000
_cell.length_b   1.000
_cell.length_c   1.000
_cell.angle_alpha   90.00
_cell.angle_beta   90.00
_cell.angle_gamma   90.00
#
_symmetry.space_group_name_H-M   'P 1'
#
loop_
_entity.id
_entity.type
_entity.pdbx_description
1 polymer ?
#
loop_
_entity_poly.entity_id
_entity_poly.type
_entity_poly.pdbx_seq_one_letter_code
_entity_poly.pdbx_strand_id
1 'polypeptide(L)'
;MTLYTYRTTSRGGFCVSSSTKNAYISFIKPERKDIKPGMLVAFIQKHHKHSGEITEGIVKSILTSAPVHPHGIKIMTDENKVGRVVEILEDLEDLD
;
A
#
# COMPACT_ATOMS: atom_id res chain seq x y z
N MET A 1 15.66 8.02 -27.08
CA MET A 1 15.12 7.15 -28.15
C MET A 1 15.52 5.72 -27.82
N THR A 2 14.75 5.06 -26.95
CA THR A 2 15.13 3.75 -26.41
C THR A 2 14.50 2.66 -27.28
N LEU A 3 15.35 1.81 -27.86
CA LEU A 3 14.95 0.73 -28.75
C LEU A 3 14.50 -0.47 -27.90
N TYR A 4 13.23 -0.85 -28.02
CA TYR A 4 12.72 -2.11 -27.46
C TYR A 4 13.08 -3.27 -28.40
N THR A 5 13.75 -4.30 -27.88
CA THR A 5 13.97 -5.55 -28.62
C THR A 5 12.96 -6.60 -28.16
N TYR A 6 12.23 -7.19 -29.10
CA TYR A 6 11.27 -8.26 -28.84
C TYR A 6 11.88 -9.60 -29.27
N ARG A 7 11.89 -10.59 -28.37
CA ARG A 7 12.26 -11.98 -28.70
C ARG A 7 11.01 -12.84 -28.52
N THR A 8 10.49 -13.36 -29.63
CA THR A 8 9.32 -14.25 -29.64
C THR A 8 9.76 -15.66 -29.23
N THR A 9 9.03 -16.31 -28.32
CA THR A 9 9.19 -17.75 -28.07
C THR A 9 7.90 -18.50 -28.42
N SER A 10 8.07 -19.67 -29.03
CA SER A 10 7.06 -20.43 -29.78
C SER A 10 6.10 -21.30 -28.95
N ARG A 11 5.92 -21.00 -27.66
CA ARG A 11 4.92 -21.67 -26.81
C ARG A 11 4.23 -20.66 -25.90
N GLY A 12 3.42 -19.79 -26.51
CA GLY A 12 2.20 -19.21 -25.91
C GLY A 12 2.29 -18.57 -24.52
N GLY A 13 3.47 -18.14 -24.07
CA GLY A 13 3.67 -17.51 -22.77
C GLY A 13 4.33 -16.15 -22.93
N PHE A 14 3.54 -15.08 -22.82
CA PHE A 14 4.05 -13.73 -22.66
C PHE A 14 4.42 -13.53 -21.18
N CYS A 15 5.66 -13.82 -20.80
CA CYS A 15 6.20 -13.34 -19.52
C CYS A 15 6.91 -12.00 -19.77
N VAL A 16 6.17 -10.91 -19.58
CA VAL A 16 6.78 -9.59 -19.39
C VAL A 16 7.32 -9.54 -17.95
N SER A 17 8.57 -9.96 -17.76
CA SER A 17 9.33 -9.56 -16.57
C SER A 17 9.80 -8.12 -16.78
N SER A 18 8.88 -7.16 -16.75
CA SER A 18 9.22 -5.74 -16.80
C SER A 18 9.16 -5.16 -15.40
N SER A 19 10.34 -5.10 -14.79
CA SER A 19 10.69 -4.19 -13.71
C SER A 19 10.21 -2.78 -14.00
N THR A 20 9.17 -2.35 -13.30
CA THR A 20 9.01 -0.96 -12.87
C THR A 20 8.09 -0.98 -11.67
N LYS A 21 8.67 -1.06 -10.46
CA LYS A 21 7.93 -0.82 -9.22
C LYS A 21 7.52 0.65 -9.26
N ASN A 22 6.33 0.89 -9.81
CA ASN A 22 5.82 2.22 -10.02
C ASN A 22 5.36 2.74 -8.66
N ALA A 23 6.22 3.53 -8.02
CA ALA A 23 5.95 4.35 -6.85
C ALA A 23 4.94 5.47 -7.20
N TYR A 24 3.77 5.08 -7.67
CA TYR A 24 2.67 5.97 -7.92
C TYR A 24 1.77 5.90 -6.71
N ILE A 25 1.67 7.02 -5.98
CA ILE A 25 0.68 7.29 -4.95
C ILE A 25 -0.68 6.82 -5.46
N SER A 26 -1.05 5.59 -5.09
CA SER A 26 -2.23 4.97 -5.62
C SER A 26 -3.40 5.49 -4.81
N PHE A 27 -4.23 6.33 -5.42
CA PHE A 27 -5.57 6.71 -4.96
C PHE A 27 -6.54 5.50 -4.98
N ILE A 28 -5.98 4.29 -4.87
CA ILE A 28 -6.67 3.01 -4.80
C ILE A 28 -6.88 2.74 -3.32
N LYS A 29 -8.12 2.44 -2.97
CA LYS A 29 -8.45 2.02 -1.61
C LYS A 29 -7.63 0.77 -1.26
N PRO A 30 -6.87 0.78 -0.15
CA PRO A 30 -6.06 -0.36 0.23
C PRO A 30 -6.93 -1.57 0.59
N GLU A 31 -6.61 -2.72 -0.01
CA GLU A 31 -7.17 -4.01 0.37
C GLU A 31 -6.35 -4.63 1.51
N ARG A 32 -6.92 -5.64 2.17
CA ARG A 32 -6.24 -6.31 3.28
C ARG A 32 -4.93 -6.98 2.85
N LYS A 33 -4.82 -7.34 1.57
CA LYS A 33 -3.64 -7.99 1.00
C LYS A 33 -2.43 -7.05 0.93
N ASP A 34 -2.70 -5.76 0.82
CA ASP A 34 -1.67 -4.74 0.59
C ASP A 34 -1.02 -4.29 1.90
N ILE A 35 -1.73 -4.45 3.03
CA ILE A 35 -1.27 -4.01 4.34
C ILE A 35 -0.71 -5.19 5.12
N LYS A 36 0.54 -5.03 5.58
CA LYS A 36 1.22 -5.97 6.49
C LYS A 36 1.60 -5.24 7.78
N PRO A 37 1.62 -5.94 8.93
CA PRO A 37 2.22 -5.38 10.13
C PRO A 37 3.70 -5.06 9.86
N GLY A 38 4.17 -3.92 10.38
CA GLY A 38 5.51 -3.38 10.12
C GLY A 38 5.60 -2.40 8.95
N MET A 39 4.53 -2.18 8.20
CA MET A 39 4.50 -1.17 7.12
C MET A 39 4.23 0.23 7.65
N LEU A 40 4.79 1.23 6.99
CA LEU A 40 4.52 2.64 7.23
C LEU A 40 3.24 3.03 6.45
N VAL A 41 2.27 3.58 7.16
CA VAL A 41 0.97 3.94 6.58
C VAL A 41 0.47 5.27 7.10
N ALA A 42 -0.35 5.93 6.29
CA ALA A 42 -1.06 7.13 6.66
C ALA A 42 -2.51 6.77 7.04
N PHE A 43 -2.93 7.14 8.25
CA PHE A 43 -4.23 6.77 8.81
C PHE A 43 -4.94 7.93 9.50
N ILE A 44 -6.28 7.92 9.44
CA ILE A 44 -7.12 8.90 10.13
C ILE A 44 -7.61 8.30 11.44
N GLN A 45 -7.34 9.01 12.54
CA GLN A 45 -7.86 8.70 13.87
C GLN A 45 -9.31 9.17 14.00
N LYS A 46 -10.07 8.56 14.93
CA LYS A 46 -11.47 8.96 15.18
C LYS A 46 -11.58 10.46 15.52
N HIS A 47 -10.62 10.99 16.29
CA HIS A 47 -10.57 12.40 16.69
C HIS A 47 -10.41 13.34 15.49
N HIS A 48 -9.68 12.92 14.46
CA HIS A 48 -9.39 13.71 13.27
C HIS A 48 -10.38 13.47 12.12
N LYS A 49 -11.46 12.71 12.35
CA LYS A 49 -12.47 12.43 11.31
C LYS A 49 -13.23 13.68 10.83
N HIS A 50 -13.25 14.75 11.64
CA HIS A 50 -13.84 16.04 11.27
C HIS A 50 -12.82 17.00 10.63
N SER A 51 -11.58 17.03 11.14
CA SER A 51 -10.52 17.88 10.58
C SER A 51 -9.88 17.31 9.31
N GLY A 52 -9.97 15.99 9.11
CA GLY A 52 -9.31 15.30 8.01
C GLY A 52 -7.80 15.13 8.20
N GLU A 53 -7.28 15.41 9.40
CA GLU A 53 -5.84 15.25 9.66
C GLU A 53 -5.42 13.78 9.59
N ILE A 54 -4.42 13.54 8.74
CA ILE A 54 -3.83 12.22 8.52
C ILE A 54 -2.60 12.12 9.42
N THR A 55 -2.46 10.99 10.10
CA THR A 55 -1.31 10.69 10.94
C THR A 55 -0.54 9.54 10.31
N GLU A 56 0.79 9.63 10.30
CA GLU A 56 1.65 8.55 9.85
C GLU A 56 1.96 7.61 11.01
N GLY A 57 2.18 6.33 10.72
CA GLY A 57 2.64 5.39 11.74
C GLY A 57 2.81 3.97 11.22
N ILE A 58 3.51 3.18 12.04
CA ILE A 58 3.80 1.78 11.74
C ILE A 58 2.62 0.91 12.17
N VAL A 59 2.17 0.03 11.28
CA VAL A 59 1.08 -0.92 11.57
C VAL A 59 1.57 -1.99 12.56
N LYS A 60 0.90 -2.09 13.70
CA LYS A 60 1.09 -3.18 14.67
C LYS A 60 0.18 -4.36 14.39
N SER A 61 -1.12 -4.08 14.29
CA SER A 61 -2.16 -5.12 14.14
C SER A 61 -3.28 -4.65 13.22
N ILE A 62 -3.79 -5.57 12.40
CA ILE A 62 -4.93 -5.33 11.51
C ILE A 62 -6.20 -5.83 12.20
N LEU A 63 -7.16 -4.93 12.46
CA LEU A 63 -8.38 -5.22 13.22
C LEU A 63 -9.59 -5.58 12.34
N THR A 64 -9.47 -5.44 11.03
CA THR A 64 -10.57 -5.74 10.09
C THR A 64 -10.40 -7.10 9.46
N SER A 65 -11.42 -7.95 9.55
CA SER A 65 -11.40 -9.33 9.05
C SER A 65 -11.70 -9.46 7.56
N ALA A 66 -12.49 -8.56 6.99
CA ALA A 66 -12.88 -8.69 5.59
C ALA A 66 -11.74 -8.26 4.65
N PRO A 67 -11.73 -8.77 3.41
CA PRO A 67 -10.69 -8.42 2.43
C PRO A 67 -10.85 -7.00 1.88
N VAL A 68 -12.11 -6.56 1.69
CA VAL A 68 -12.47 -5.28 1.07
C VAL A 68 -13.29 -4.46 2.05
N HIS A 69 -12.90 -3.20 2.27
CA HIS A 69 -13.56 -2.31 3.23
C HIS A 69 -13.88 -0.93 2.66
N PRO A 70 -15.16 -0.50 2.59
CA PRO A 70 -15.59 0.75 1.96
C PRO A 70 -14.94 2.05 2.48
N HIS A 71 -14.36 2.05 3.68
CA HIS A 71 -13.74 3.23 4.28
C HIS A 71 -12.28 3.00 4.65
N GLY A 72 -11.66 1.95 4.08
CA GLY A 72 -10.31 1.54 4.42
C GLY A 72 -10.25 0.61 5.63
N ILE A 73 -9.03 0.22 5.96
CA ILE A 73 -8.75 -0.87 6.90
C ILE A 73 -8.54 -0.30 8.28
N LYS A 74 -9.22 -0.89 9.28
CA LYS A 74 -8.97 -0.62 10.69
C LYS A 74 -7.64 -1.24 11.11
N ILE A 75 -6.77 -0.41 11.63
CA ILE A 75 -5.48 -0.84 12.16
C ILE A 75 -5.26 -0.31 13.58
N MET A 76 -4.30 -0.91 14.25
CA MET A 76 -3.64 -0.40 15.44
C MET A 76 -2.19 -0.12 15.08
N THR A 77 -1.68 1.06 15.42
CA THR A 77 -0.25 1.37 15.28
C THR A 77 0.54 0.95 16.50
N ASP A 78 1.87 1.00 16.42
CA ASP A 78 2.73 0.60 17.55
C ASP A 78 2.52 1.44 18.81
N GLU A 79 2.18 2.72 18.62
CA GLU A 79 1.77 3.66 19.67
C GLU A 79 0.38 3.37 20.29
N ASN A 80 -0.22 2.22 19.96
CA ASN A 80 -1.57 1.81 20.37
C ASN A 80 -2.70 2.76 19.91
N LYS A 81 -2.45 3.61 18.90
CA LYS A 81 -3.50 4.43 18.27
C LYS A 81 -4.30 3.59 17.30
N VAL A 82 -5.60 3.89 17.16
CA VAL A 82 -6.53 3.15 16.31
C VAL A 82 -7.15 4.08 15.28
N GLY A 83 -7.14 3.67 14.01
CA GLY A 83 -7.71 4.47 12.93
C GLY A 83 -8.00 3.69 11.66
N ARG A 84 -8.34 4.44 10.61
CA ARG A 84 -8.60 3.92 9.25
C ARG A 84 -7.44 4.29 8.35
N VAL A 85 -6.84 3.30 7.68
CA VAL A 85 -5.79 3.54 6.69
C VAL A 85 -6.39 4.21 5.47
N VAL A 86 -5.76 5.30 5.04
CA VAL A 86 -6.10 6.03 3.83
C VAL A 86 -5.07 5.70 2.75
N GLU A 87 -3.79 5.72 3.09
CA GLU A 87 -2.67 5.57 2.15
C GLU A 87 -1.56 4.69 2.74
N ILE A 88 -0.83 3.99 1.87
CA ILE A 88 0.35 3.19 2.21
C ILE A 88 1.57 3.95 1.72
N LEU A 89 2.55 4.15 2.61
CA LEU A 89 3.81 4.83 2.31
C LEU A 89 4.87 3.72 2.20
N GLU A 90 5.28 3.41 0.97
CA GLU A 90 6.34 2.43 0.72
C GLU A 90 7.67 3.18 0.58
N ASP A 91 8.57 2.99 1.55
CA ASP A 91 9.90 3.59 1.51
C ASP A 91 10.80 2.79 0.57
N LEU A 92 11.29 3.43 -0.49
CA LEU A 92 12.26 2.87 -1.44
C LEU A 92 13.69 3.20 -0.99
N GLU A 93 14.25 2.39 -0.09
CA GLU A 93 15.69 2.39 0.22
C GLU A 93 16.32 1.05 -0.24
N ASP A 94 16.66 0.96 -1.53
CA ASP A 94 17.51 -0.11 -2.09
C ASP A 94 18.40 0.49 -3.21
N LEU A 95 19.36 1.35 -2.87
CA LEU A 95 20.46 1.74 -3.78
C LEU A 95 21.79 1.75 -3.01
N ASP A 96 22.42 0.57 -2.92
CA ASP A 96 23.88 0.39 -2.74
C ASP A 96 24.39 -0.61 -3.80
#